data_AF-A0A1W1BMV8-F1
#
_entry.id   AF-A0A1W1BMV8-F1
#
_cell.length_a   1.000
_cell.length_b   1.000
_cell.length_c   1.000
_cell.angle_alpha   90.00
_cell.angle_beta   90.00
_cell.angle_gamma   90.00
#
_symmetry.space_group_name_H-M   'P 1'
#
loop_
_entity.id
_entity.type
_entity.pdbx_description
1 polymer ?
#
loop_
_entity_poly.entity_id
_entity_poly.type
_entity_poly.pdbx_seq_one_letter_code
_entity_poly.pdbx_strand_id
1 'polypeptide(L)'
;MISPLLDVTPPVSGDYRLEVGTAGIERKLMNIGHFKKSVGEKVSILHSGKEKTRGILLKVEGTKVFVETAEETAEVEYNDIIKAKTYFEW
;
A
#
# COMPACT_ATOMS: atom_id res chain seq x y z
N MET A 1 -60.36 -0.34 -14.75
CA MET A 1 -59.71 -0.05 -13.46
C MET A 1 -58.35 -0.77 -13.50
N ILE A 2 -57.26 -0.06 -13.81
CA ILE A 2 -56.16 0.36 -12.89
C ILE A 2 -55.51 -0.89 -12.25
N SER A 3 -54.24 -1.26 -12.38
CA SER A 3 -53.02 -0.73 -12.98
C SER A 3 -52.00 -1.89 -13.00
N PRO A 4 -50.88 -1.78 -13.73
CA PRO A 4 -49.89 -2.85 -13.88
C PRO A 4 -49.17 -3.10 -12.55
N LEU A 5 -48.94 -4.38 -12.26
CA LEU A 5 -48.16 -4.83 -11.11
C LEU A 5 -46.73 -4.32 -11.29
N LEU A 6 -46.45 -3.22 -10.60
CA LEU A 6 -45.20 -2.49 -10.55
C LEU A 6 -44.09 -3.48 -10.13
N ASP A 7 -43.16 -3.76 -11.05
CA ASP A 7 -41.90 -4.42 -10.77
C ASP A 7 -41.13 -3.53 -9.78
N VAL A 8 -41.33 -3.78 -8.50
CA VAL A 8 -40.59 -3.14 -7.42
C VAL A 8 -39.23 -3.79 -7.36
N THR A 9 -38.34 -3.31 -8.20
CA THR A 9 -36.92 -3.62 -8.11
C THR A 9 -36.47 -3.35 -6.66
N PRO A 10 -35.76 -4.27 -5.99
CA PRO A 10 -35.34 -4.04 -4.62
C PRO A 10 -34.43 -2.80 -4.56
N PRO A 11 -34.56 -1.93 -3.55
CA PRO A 11 -33.55 -0.92 -3.29
C PRO A 11 -32.25 -1.67 -3.01
N VAL A 12 -31.24 -1.42 -3.85
CA VAL A 12 -29.90 -2.00 -3.71
C VAL A 12 -29.44 -1.82 -2.26
N SER A 13 -29.35 -2.94 -1.55
CA SER A 13 -28.59 -3.04 -0.31
C SER A 13 -27.13 -2.88 -0.70
N GLY A 14 -26.53 -1.78 -0.27
CA GLY A 14 -25.12 -1.53 -0.48
C GLY A 14 -24.71 -0.48 0.51
N ASP A 15 -24.16 -0.92 1.64
CA ASP A 15 -23.36 -0.10 2.53
C ASP A 15 -22.19 0.44 1.69
N TYR A 16 -22.39 1.56 0.99
CA TYR A 16 -21.33 2.24 0.26
C TYR A 16 -20.45 2.93 1.31
N ARG A 17 -19.59 2.14 1.94
CA ARG A 17 -18.39 2.66 2.58
C ARG A 17 -17.44 3.09 1.46
N LEU A 18 -17.69 4.27 0.91
CA LEU A 18 -16.66 4.99 0.19
C LEU A 18 -15.63 5.45 1.23
N GLU A 19 -14.79 4.52 1.67
CA GLU A 19 -13.53 4.86 2.31
C GLU A 19 -12.62 5.41 1.21
N VAL A 20 -12.91 6.63 0.76
CA VAL A 20 -11.88 7.49 0.17
C VAL A 20 -10.96 7.88 1.32
N GLY A 21 -10.17 6.90 1.77
CA GLY A 21 -9.05 7.14 2.65
C GLY A 21 -8.27 8.27 2.03
N THR A 22 -8.17 9.38 2.76
CA THR A 22 -7.31 10.53 2.46
C THR A 22 -6.10 10.05 1.67
N ALA A 23 -5.95 10.53 0.43
CA ALA A 23 -4.83 10.21 -0.45
C ALA A 23 -3.56 10.09 0.38
N GLY A 24 -3.06 8.86 0.49
CA GLY A 24 -2.21 8.40 1.58
C GLY A 24 -1.06 9.38 1.81
N ILE A 25 -1.08 10.03 2.97
CA ILE A 25 0.00 10.90 3.39
C ILE A 25 1.27 10.06 3.38
N GLU A 26 2.34 10.53 2.73
CA GLU A 26 3.65 9.86 2.72
C GLU A 26 4.02 9.44 4.15
N ARG A 27 3.98 8.13 4.42
CA ARG A 27 4.17 7.62 5.78
C ARG A 27 5.61 7.22 5.96
N LYS A 28 6.28 7.79 6.95
CA LYS A 28 7.62 7.33 7.36
C LYS A 28 7.52 5.93 7.96
N LEU A 29 8.29 5.01 7.39
CA LEU A 29 8.43 3.65 7.85
C LEU A 29 9.61 3.61 8.81
N MET A 30 9.31 3.63 10.11
CA MET A 30 10.32 3.66 11.19
C MET A 30 10.47 2.31 11.90
N ASN A 31 9.56 1.37 11.67
CA ASN A 31 9.55 0.05 12.32
C ASN A 31 9.16 -1.01 11.31
N ILE A 32 9.61 -2.25 11.51
CA ILE A 32 9.24 -3.39 10.67
C ILE A 32 7.72 -3.61 10.58
N GLY A 33 6.98 -3.31 11.66
CA GLY A 33 5.53 -3.38 11.68
C GLY A 33 4.86 -2.37 10.75
N HIS A 34 5.52 -1.24 10.43
CA HIS A 34 5.02 -0.31 9.43
C HIS A 34 5.18 -0.89 8.03
N PHE A 35 6.33 -1.52 7.74
CA PHE A 35 6.54 -2.20 6.46
C PHE A 35 5.50 -3.31 6.26
N LYS A 36 5.21 -4.13 7.29
CA LYS A 36 4.17 -5.17 7.20
C LYS A 36 2.79 -4.62 6.82
N LYS A 37 2.46 -3.41 7.27
CA LYS A 37 1.19 -2.74 6.94
C LYS A 37 1.19 -2.05 5.58
N SER A 38 2.38 -1.81 5.03
CA SER A 38 2.59 -1.16 3.74
C SER A 38 2.95 -2.13 2.62
N VAL A 39 2.72 -3.43 2.83
CA VAL A 39 2.86 -4.43 1.78
C VAL A 39 1.83 -4.13 0.67
N GLY A 40 2.31 -4.07 -0.56
CA GLY A 40 1.56 -3.64 -1.75
C GLY A 40 1.67 -2.15 -2.05
N GLU A 41 2.26 -1.34 -1.16
CA GLU A 41 2.46 0.09 -1.41
C GLU A 41 3.83 0.39 -2.02
N LYS A 42 3.93 1.52 -2.74
CA LYS A 42 5.22 2.02 -3.23
C LYS A 42 6.02 2.61 -2.07
N VAL A 43 7.24 2.11 -1.89
CA VAL A 43 8.16 2.50 -0.84
C VAL A 43 9.45 3.06 -1.42
N SER A 44 9.97 4.09 -0.78
CA SER A 44 11.29 4.62 -1.02
C SER A 44 12.14 4.42 0.22
N ILE A 45 13.19 3.63 0.06
CA ILE A 45 14.13 3.21 1.10
C ILE A 45 15.49 3.85 0.80
N LEU A 46 16.12 4.40 1.82
CA LEU A 46 17.47 4.95 1.79
C LEU A 46 18.35 4.06 2.66
N HIS A 47 19.35 3.48 2.02
CA HIS A 47 20.33 2.57 2.61
C HIS A 47 21.49 3.32 3.24
N SER A 48 22.28 2.59 4.04
CA SER A 48 23.49 3.13 4.67
C SER A 48 24.53 3.64 3.68
N GLY A 49 24.63 2.97 2.52
CA GLY A 49 25.53 3.35 1.41
C GLY A 49 25.12 4.60 0.63
N LYS A 50 24.09 5.35 1.05
CA LYS A 50 23.39 6.42 0.28
C LYS A 50 22.68 5.92 -0.97
N GLU A 51 22.50 4.63 -1.12
CA GLU A 51 21.70 4.03 -2.17
C GLU A 51 20.22 4.23 -1.86
N LYS A 52 19.45 4.68 -2.85
CA LYS A 52 18.02 4.95 -2.70
C LYS A 52 17.23 3.97 -3.56
N THR A 53 16.67 2.97 -2.91
CA THR A 53 15.83 1.96 -3.53
C THR A 53 14.38 2.46 -3.57
N ARG A 54 13.74 2.38 -4.74
CA ARG A 54 12.33 2.72 -4.92
C ARG A 54 11.65 1.59 -5.64
N GLY A 55 10.47 1.22 -5.16
CA GLY A 55 9.73 0.11 -5.73
C GLY A 55 8.49 -0.22 -4.91
N ILE A 56 7.86 -1.34 -5.22
CA ILE A 56 6.65 -1.81 -4.54
C ILE A 56 7.07 -2.78 -3.45
N LEU A 57 6.61 -2.56 -2.21
CA LEU A 57 6.91 -3.49 -1.13
C LEU A 57 6.11 -4.78 -1.32
N LEU A 58 6.76 -5.89 -1.69
CA LEU A 58 6.12 -7.18 -1.93
C LEU A 58 5.74 -7.89 -0.64
N LYS A 59 6.68 -7.97 0.31
CA LYS A 59 6.50 -8.67 1.58
C LYS A 59 7.60 -8.33 2.57
N VAL A 60 7.39 -8.75 3.82
CA VAL A 60 8.34 -8.54 4.94
C VAL A 60 8.51 -9.85 5.70
N GLU A 61 9.72 -10.40 5.70
CA GLU A 61 10.08 -11.65 6.38
C GLU A 61 11.03 -11.34 7.53
N GLY A 62 10.56 -11.45 8.78
CA GLY A 62 11.39 -11.14 9.95
C GLY A 62 11.88 -9.69 9.90
N THR A 63 13.17 -9.49 9.66
CA THR A 63 13.85 -8.19 9.49
C THR A 63 14.19 -7.85 8.04
N LYS A 64 13.83 -8.70 7.07
CA LYS A 64 14.05 -8.45 5.65
C LYS A 64 12.79 -7.93 4.98
N VAL A 65 12.93 -6.92 4.13
CA VAL A 65 11.87 -6.36 3.30
C VAL A 65 12.19 -6.62 1.83
N PHE A 66 11.20 -7.11 1.09
CA PHE A 66 11.32 -7.42 -0.33
C PHE A 66 10.62 -6.31 -1.12
N VAL A 67 11.36 -5.64 -1.98
CA VAL A 67 10.87 -4.51 -2.78
C VAL A 67 11.04 -4.85 -4.25
N GLU A 68 9.94 -4.86 -4.99
CA GLU A 68 9.94 -4.99 -6.44
C GLU A 68 10.37 -3.67 -7.07
N THR A 69 11.54 -3.67 -7.67
CA THR A 69 12.07 -2.57 -8.48
C THR A 69 11.76 -2.83 -9.96
N ALA A 70 12.09 -1.88 -10.83
CA ALA A 70 11.85 -2.01 -12.27
C ALA A 70 12.68 -3.13 -12.93
N GLU A 71 13.82 -3.51 -12.35
CA GLU A 71 14.74 -4.51 -12.88
C GLU A 71 14.57 -5.87 -12.20
N GLU A 72 14.39 -5.87 -10.86
CA GLU A 72 14.28 -7.11 -10.07
C GLU A 72 13.63 -6.89 -8.68
N THR A 73 13.45 -7.99 -7.95
CA THR A 73 13.06 -7.94 -6.53
C THR A 73 14.30 -7.71 -5.67
N ALA A 74 14.46 -6.49 -5.16
CA ALA A 74 15.51 -6.15 -4.21
C ALA A 74 15.13 -6.64 -2.81
N GLU A 75 15.99 -7.45 -2.19
CA GLU A 75 15.91 -7.73 -0.75
C GLU A 75 16.72 -6.70 0.03
N VAL A 76 16.08 -6.08 1.02
CA VAL A 76 16.72 -5.07 1.87
C VAL A 76 16.59 -5.48 3.32
N GLU A 77 17.69 -5.49 4.05
CA GLU A 77 17.66 -5.73 5.48
C GLU A 77 17.29 -4.45 6.23
N TYR A 78 16.32 -4.55 7.14
CA TYR A 78 15.84 -3.43 7.94
C TYR A 78 16.96 -2.71 8.71
N ASN A 79 18.00 -3.44 9.12
CA ASN A 79 19.15 -2.87 9.82
C ASN A 79 20.00 -1.93 8.94
N ASP A 80 19.97 -2.12 7.62
CA ASP A 80 20.68 -1.26 6.66
C ASP A 80 19.86 -0.01 6.26
N ILE A 81 18.58 0.01 6.62
CA ILE A 81 17.66 1.11 6.28
C ILE A 81 17.89 2.30 7.21
N ILE A 82 18.38 3.41 6.66
CA ILE A 82 18.48 4.68 7.38
C ILE A 82 17.14 5.42 7.40
N LYS A 83 16.47 5.47 6.25
CA LYS A 83 15.16 6.14 6.11
C LYS A 83 14.29 5.37 5.14
N ALA A 84 13.02 5.18 5.48
CA ALA A 84 12.04 4.66 4.55
C ALA A 84 10.75 5.46 4.64
N LYS A 85 10.08 5.61 3.48
CA LYS A 85 8.77 6.26 3.39
C LYS A 85 7.93 5.64 2.29
N THR A 86 6.62 5.58 2.49
CA THR A 86 5.68 5.29 1.39
C THR A 86 5.48 6.54 0.55
N TYR A 87 5.21 6.34 -0.74
CA TYR A 87 4.80 7.40 -1.66
C TYR A 87 3.75 6.86 -2.62
N PHE A 88 2.99 7.76 -3.24
CA PHE A 88 2.00 7.42 -4.25
C PHE A 88 2.34 8.17 -5.54
N GLU A 89 2.21 7.51 -6.68
CA GLU A 89 2.21 8.17 -7.99
C GLU A 89 0.81 8.01 -8.56
N TRP A 90 0.23 9.13 -9.00
CA TRP A 90 -1.07 9.21 -9.67
C TRP A 90 -0.88 9.36 -11.18
#